data_AF-A0A7J9P1C2-F1
#
_entry.id   AF-A0A7J9P1C2-F1
#
_cell.length_a   1.000
_cell.length_b   1.000
_cell.length_c   1.000
_cell.angle_alpha   90.00
_cell.angle_beta   90.00
_cell.angle_gamma   90.00
#
_symmetry.space_group_name_H-M   'P 1'
#
loop_
_entity.id
_entity.type
_entity.pdbx_description
1 polymer ?
#
loop_
_entity_poly.entity_id
_entity_poly.type
_entity_poly.pdbx_seq_one_letter_code
_entity_poly.pdbx_strand_id
1 'polypeptide(L)'
;MLSVPAKLIIRPDSGDPVQSTIFAVDMILEKLGYEYNQKGYKIAKGDKAGVILGDSVTPRVIQEVMSYLMENKISASMVNFGMGGALMTGDKTRDTYGFTMKCSAVCRDGSWYECFKMPKGSAFKTSLGGMFHVVKDMGFYHTTVNHTDEECDELQTVFKNGVIVRNETLTNIRNRLSSEIILGMSRTDKEAREVPTEVAQPC
;
A
#
# COMPACT_ATOMS: atom_id res chain seq x y z
N MET A 1 -35.38 22.67 10.39
CA MET A 1 -34.10 23.04 9.77
C MET A 1 -33.05 22.03 10.21
N LEU A 2 -32.58 21.15 9.33
CA LEU A 2 -31.37 20.36 9.59
C LEU A 2 -30.17 21.28 9.29
N SER A 3 -29.57 21.87 10.32
CA SER A 3 -28.43 22.80 10.20
C SER A 3 -27.07 22.10 10.33
N VAL A 4 -26.99 20.83 9.90
CA VAL A 4 -25.70 20.13 9.79
C VAL A 4 -25.20 20.38 8.37
N PRO A 5 -23.97 20.89 8.17
CA PRO A 5 -23.39 20.97 6.83
C PRO A 5 -23.38 19.56 6.23
N ALA A 6 -24.19 19.36 5.18
CA ALA A 6 -24.34 18.09 4.49
C ALA A 6 -23.83 18.24 3.05
N LYS A 7 -23.07 17.25 2.60
CA LYS A 7 -22.58 17.13 1.23
C LYS A 7 -23.36 16.05 0.50
N LEU A 8 -24.00 16.40 -0.61
CA LEU A 8 -24.65 15.44 -1.49
C LEU A 8 -23.59 14.66 -2.27
N ILE A 9 -23.60 13.34 -2.16
CA ILE A 9 -22.70 12.47 -2.92
C ILE A 9 -23.52 11.71 -3.95
N ILE A 10 -23.31 12.03 -5.22
CA ILE A 10 -23.96 11.36 -6.35
C ILE A 10 -23.18 10.08 -6.65
N ARG A 11 -23.89 8.95 -6.76
CA ARG A 11 -23.30 7.66 -7.12
C ARG A 11 -23.87 7.21 -8.47
N PRO A 12 -23.14 7.43 -9.58
CA PRO A 12 -23.41 6.74 -10.82
C PRO A 12 -23.21 5.23 -10.61
N ASP A 13 -24.17 4.42 -11.04
CA ASP A 13 -24.20 2.97 -10.77
C ASP A 13 -24.32 2.12 -12.04
N SER A 14 -24.25 2.75 -13.23
CA SER A 14 -24.32 2.06 -14.52
C SER A 14 -23.58 2.80 -15.63
N GLY A 15 -23.19 2.08 -16.69
CA GLY A 15 -22.50 2.63 -17.86
C GLY A 15 -20.97 2.48 -17.76
N ASP A 16 -20.24 3.19 -18.61
CA ASP A 16 -18.79 3.25 -18.50
C ASP A 16 -18.40 3.99 -17.21
N PRO A 17 -17.60 3.38 -16.30
CA PRO A 17 -17.32 3.94 -14.98
C PRO A 17 -16.58 5.28 -15.05
N VAL A 18 -15.73 5.48 -16.06
CA VAL A 18 -14.97 6.73 -16.23
C VAL A 18 -15.89 7.82 -16.76
N GLN A 19 -16.60 7.57 -17.87
CA GLN A 19 -17.48 8.55 -18.50
C GLN A 19 -18.65 8.94 -17.61
N SER A 20 -19.30 7.99 -16.95
CA SER A 20 -20.40 8.28 -16.01
C SER A 20 -19.94 9.14 -14.83
N THR A 21 -18.72 8.93 -14.34
CA THR A 21 -18.13 9.74 -13.25
C THR A 21 -17.82 11.16 -13.71
N ILE A 22 -17.17 11.29 -14.86
CA ILE A 22 -16.84 12.58 -15.48
C ILE A 22 -18.11 13.40 -15.72
N PHE A 23 -19.10 12.78 -16.36
CA PHE A 23 -20.39 13.41 -16.63
C PHE A 23 -21.06 13.91 -15.35
N ALA A 24 -21.08 13.12 -14.28
CA ALA A 24 -21.66 13.53 -13.01
C ALA A 24 -20.92 14.72 -12.39
N VAL A 25 -19.58 14.74 -12.47
CA VAL A 25 -18.76 15.88 -12.01
C VAL A 25 -19.09 17.13 -12.80
N ASP A 26 -19.08 17.06 -14.13
CA ASP A 26 -19.34 18.21 -14.99
C ASP A 26 -20.75 18.77 -14.77
N MET A 27 -21.75 17.89 -14.66
CA MET A 27 -23.13 18.27 -14.37
C MET A 27 -23.28 18.97 -13.02
N ILE A 28 -22.55 18.53 -11.99
CA ILE A 28 -22.51 19.24 -10.70
C ILE A 28 -21.96 20.66 -10.90
N LEU A 29 -20.81 20.78 -11.57
CA LEU A 29 -20.15 22.09 -11.75
C LEU A 29 -20.99 23.03 -12.64
N GLU A 30 -21.69 22.51 -13.65
CA GLU A 30 -22.56 23.27 -14.54
C GLU A 30 -23.85 23.72 -13.84
N LYS A 31 -24.56 22.81 -13.17
CA LYS A 31 -25.90 23.08 -12.62
C LYS A 31 -25.88 23.69 -11.23
N LEU A 32 -24.94 23.28 -10.37
CA LEU A 32 -24.83 23.78 -9.00
C LEU A 32 -23.79 24.90 -8.86
N GLY A 33 -23.00 25.12 -9.91
CA GLY A 33 -21.91 26.08 -9.92
C GLY A 33 -20.66 25.57 -9.18
N TYR A 34 -19.58 26.33 -9.31
CA TYR A 34 -18.30 26.00 -8.72
C TYR A 34 -17.59 27.22 -8.11
N GLU A 35 -16.59 26.96 -7.29
CA GLU A 35 -15.62 27.92 -6.78
C GLU A 35 -14.21 27.34 -6.87
N TYR A 36 -13.17 28.17 -6.77
CA TYR A 36 -11.79 27.70 -6.73
C TYR A 36 -11.33 27.55 -5.28
N ASN A 37 -10.74 26.40 -4.97
CA ASN A 37 -10.06 26.21 -3.69
C ASN A 37 -8.71 26.98 -3.64
N GLN A 38 -8.05 26.95 -2.50
CA GLN A 38 -6.75 27.63 -2.29
C GLN A 38 -5.63 27.16 -3.24
N LYS A 39 -5.79 25.98 -3.86
CA LYS A 39 -4.84 25.42 -4.84
C LYS A 39 -5.19 25.76 -6.29
N GLY A 40 -6.24 26.55 -6.53
CA GLY A 40 -6.69 26.94 -7.87
C GLY A 40 -7.46 25.85 -8.62
N TYR A 41 -8.10 24.91 -7.90
CA TYR A 41 -8.93 23.87 -8.50
C TYR A 41 -10.42 24.10 -8.20
N LYS A 42 -11.27 23.88 -9.20
CA LYS A 42 -12.73 23.92 -9.13
C LYS A 42 -13.25 22.88 -8.14
N ILE A 43 -14.16 23.31 -7.29
CA ILE A 43 -14.95 22.47 -6.39
C ILE A 43 -16.41 22.92 -6.49
N ALA A 44 -17.36 22.03 -6.22
CA ALA A 44 -18.78 22.39 -6.17
C ALA A 44 -18.99 23.57 -5.21
N LYS A 45 -19.85 24.52 -5.59
CA LYS A 45 -20.05 25.74 -4.82
C LYS A 45 -20.43 25.45 -3.35
N GLY A 46 -19.65 25.98 -2.42
CA GLY A 46 -19.82 25.77 -0.98
C GLY A 46 -19.48 24.34 -0.52
N ASP A 47 -18.75 23.58 -1.34
CA ASP A 47 -18.39 22.17 -1.15
C ASP A 47 -19.59 21.24 -0.82
N LYS A 48 -20.76 21.56 -1.40
CA LYS A 48 -22.04 20.88 -1.07
C LYS A 48 -22.33 19.64 -1.90
N ALA A 49 -21.54 19.35 -2.93
CA ALA A 49 -21.77 18.21 -3.81
C ALA A 49 -20.47 17.53 -4.24
N GLY A 50 -20.53 16.23 -4.51
CA GLY A 50 -19.45 15.43 -5.07
C GLY A 50 -19.97 14.12 -5.65
N VAL A 51 -19.05 13.29 -6.10
CA VAL A 51 -19.35 12.00 -6.75
C VAL A 51 -18.66 10.89 -5.99
N ILE A 52 -19.27 9.70 -5.96
CA ILE A 52 -18.59 8.46 -5.60
C ILE A 52 -18.70 7.47 -6.75
N LEU A 53 -17.56 6.98 -7.24
CA LEU A 53 -17.50 5.87 -8.17
C LEU A 53 -17.38 4.58 -7.36
N GLY A 54 -18.41 3.73 -7.43
CA GLY A 54 -18.48 2.47 -6.68
C GLY A 54 -18.40 1.21 -7.53
N ASP A 55 -18.55 1.31 -8.85
CA ASP A 55 -18.60 0.18 -9.76
C ASP A 55 -17.27 0.02 -10.54
N SER A 56 -16.82 -1.23 -10.67
CA SER A 56 -15.69 -1.65 -11.50
C SER A 56 -14.41 -0.82 -11.29
N VAL A 57 -14.20 -0.34 -10.07
CA VAL A 57 -13.03 0.48 -9.73
C VAL A 57 -11.76 -0.35 -9.78
N THR A 58 -10.82 0.08 -10.60
CA THR A 58 -9.47 -0.47 -10.75
C THR A 58 -8.45 0.67 -10.72
N PRO A 59 -7.14 0.41 -10.48
CA PRO A 59 -6.11 1.45 -10.51
C PRO A 59 -6.11 2.26 -11.82
N ARG A 60 -6.39 1.61 -12.95
CA ARG A 60 -6.51 2.25 -14.26
C ARG A 60 -7.67 3.24 -14.31
N VAL A 61 -8.86 2.81 -13.88
CA VAL A 61 -10.06 3.66 -13.84
C VAL A 61 -9.84 4.87 -12.92
N ILE A 62 -9.21 4.67 -11.75
CA ILE A 62 -8.84 5.77 -10.85
C ILE A 62 -7.91 6.75 -11.56
N GLN A 63 -6.87 6.25 -12.25
CA GLN A 63 -5.92 7.09 -12.98
C GLN A 63 -6.62 7.91 -14.07
N GLU A 64 -7.47 7.29 -14.89
CA GLU A 64 -8.18 7.98 -15.98
C GLU A 64 -9.09 9.11 -15.45
N VAL A 65 -9.87 8.85 -14.38
CA VAL A 65 -10.68 9.89 -13.73
C VAL A 65 -9.81 11.00 -13.16
N MET A 66 -8.74 10.65 -12.45
CA MET A 66 -7.86 11.65 -11.82
C MET A 66 -7.12 12.52 -12.83
N SER A 67 -6.71 11.96 -13.98
CA SER A 67 -6.12 12.71 -15.09
C SER A 67 -7.11 13.74 -15.64
N TYR A 68 -8.36 13.33 -15.89
CA TYR A 68 -9.41 14.26 -16.34
C TYR A 68 -9.62 15.41 -15.34
N LEU A 69 -9.73 15.11 -14.05
CA LEU A 69 -9.88 16.12 -13.01
C LEU A 69 -8.68 17.09 -13.01
N MET A 70 -7.47 16.57 -13.13
CA MET A 70 -6.25 17.38 -13.13
C MET A 70 -6.16 18.31 -14.33
N GLU A 71 -6.41 17.80 -15.54
CA GLU A 71 -6.40 18.54 -16.81
C GLU A 71 -7.43 19.68 -16.81
N ASN A 72 -8.60 19.45 -16.21
CA ASN A 72 -9.70 20.43 -16.15
C ASN A 72 -9.66 21.36 -14.94
N LYS A 73 -8.57 21.29 -14.14
CA LYS A 73 -8.41 22.01 -12.88
C LYS A 73 -9.58 21.76 -11.92
N ILE A 74 -10.05 20.53 -11.81
CA ILE A 74 -11.08 20.10 -10.86
C ILE A 74 -10.42 19.42 -9.66
N SER A 75 -10.89 19.73 -8.46
CA SER A 75 -10.29 19.20 -7.25
C SER A 75 -10.53 17.70 -7.13
N ALA A 76 -9.49 16.95 -6.76
CA ALA A 76 -9.60 15.52 -6.47
C ALA A 76 -10.64 15.20 -5.38
N SER A 77 -10.94 16.15 -4.47
CA SER A 77 -11.97 15.97 -3.44
C SER A 77 -13.40 15.95 -3.98
N MET A 78 -13.58 16.19 -5.28
CA MET A 78 -14.87 16.04 -5.96
C MET A 78 -15.27 14.58 -6.12
N VAL A 79 -14.33 13.64 -6.13
CA VAL A 79 -14.59 12.22 -6.39
C VAL A 79 -14.05 11.34 -5.27
N ASN A 80 -14.90 10.49 -4.72
CA ASN A 80 -14.52 9.37 -3.87
C ASN A 80 -14.56 8.07 -4.67
N PHE A 81 -13.73 7.10 -4.28
CA PHE A 81 -13.71 5.78 -4.92
C PHE A 81 -14.09 4.71 -3.90
N GLY A 82 -15.16 3.98 -4.17
CA GLY A 82 -15.58 2.81 -3.41
C GLY A 82 -15.16 1.55 -4.14
N MET A 83 -14.39 0.68 -3.48
CA MET A 83 -13.92 -0.58 -4.08
C MET A 83 -14.49 -1.78 -3.33
N GLY A 84 -15.11 -2.70 -4.06
CA GLY A 84 -15.62 -3.97 -3.53
C GLY A 84 -14.71 -5.15 -3.89
N GLY A 85 -15.23 -6.06 -4.72
CA GLY A 85 -14.59 -7.33 -5.09
C GLY A 85 -13.16 -7.17 -5.64
N ALA A 86 -12.89 -6.19 -6.50
CA ALA A 86 -11.53 -5.99 -7.04
C ALA A 86 -10.46 -5.72 -5.95
N LEU A 87 -10.84 -5.08 -4.85
CA LEU A 87 -9.96 -4.83 -3.72
C LEU A 87 -9.80 -6.07 -2.83
N MET A 88 -10.91 -6.75 -2.52
CA MET A 88 -10.97 -7.83 -1.53
C MET A 88 -10.72 -9.23 -2.10
N THR A 89 -11.26 -9.51 -3.28
CA THR A 89 -11.33 -10.84 -3.91
C THR A 89 -10.85 -10.84 -5.36
N GLY A 90 -10.19 -9.78 -5.83
CA GLY A 90 -9.59 -9.74 -7.16
C GLY A 90 -8.45 -10.76 -7.31
N ASP A 91 -7.55 -10.58 -8.28
CA ASP A 91 -6.42 -11.49 -8.56
C ASP A 91 -5.30 -11.48 -7.49
N LYS A 92 -5.67 -11.38 -6.22
CA LYS A 92 -4.84 -11.38 -5.02
C LYS A 92 -4.85 -12.78 -4.43
N THR A 93 -4.17 -13.69 -5.12
CA THR A 93 -4.01 -15.08 -4.66
C THR A 93 -2.75 -15.23 -3.83
N ARG A 94 -2.62 -16.35 -3.10
CA ARG A 94 -1.37 -16.74 -2.43
C ARG A 94 -0.18 -16.70 -3.39
N ASP A 95 -0.40 -17.11 -4.65
CA ASP A 95 0.64 -17.14 -5.67
C ASP A 95 1.00 -15.76 -6.20
N THR A 96 0.03 -14.84 -6.26
CA THR A 96 0.26 -13.44 -6.67
C THR A 96 1.35 -12.78 -5.82
N TYR A 97 1.38 -13.06 -4.51
CA TYR A 97 2.37 -12.53 -3.57
C TYR A 97 3.51 -13.51 -3.25
N GLY A 98 3.51 -14.71 -3.84
CA GLY A 98 4.53 -15.72 -3.56
C GLY A 98 4.57 -16.20 -2.10
N PHE A 99 3.46 -16.10 -1.36
CA PHE A 99 3.42 -16.55 0.04
C PHE A 99 3.63 -18.06 0.12
N THR A 100 4.69 -18.46 0.82
CA THR A 100 5.06 -19.87 1.03
C THR A 100 5.60 -20.10 2.44
N MET A 101 5.46 -21.33 2.93
CA MET A 101 6.06 -21.80 4.18
C MET A 101 6.92 -23.02 3.87
N LYS A 102 8.16 -23.04 4.38
CA LYS A 102 9.14 -24.11 4.13
C LYS A 102 9.96 -24.33 5.40
N CYS A 103 10.31 -25.59 5.67
CA CYS A 103 11.30 -25.92 6.69
C CYS A 103 12.68 -25.49 6.18
N SER A 104 13.39 -24.67 6.96
CA SER A 104 14.73 -24.18 6.62
C SER A 104 15.83 -24.78 7.50
N ALA A 105 15.51 -25.29 8.70
CA ALA A 105 16.47 -25.94 9.58
C ALA A 105 15.79 -26.97 10.50
N VAL A 106 16.57 -27.96 10.95
CA VAL A 106 16.15 -28.99 11.91
C VAL A 106 17.22 -29.17 12.98
N CYS A 107 16.81 -29.28 14.24
CA CYS A 107 17.71 -29.65 15.33
C CYS A 107 17.67 -31.17 15.55
N ARG A 108 18.84 -31.82 15.51
CA ARG A 108 19.01 -33.25 15.78
C ARG A 108 20.19 -33.40 16.74
N ASP A 109 19.98 -34.10 17.85
CA ASP A 109 21.00 -34.34 18.88
C ASP A 109 21.73 -33.05 19.34
N GLY A 110 20.98 -31.96 19.50
CA GLY A 110 21.50 -30.66 19.90
C GLY A 110 22.21 -29.86 18.80
N SER A 111 22.33 -30.41 17.59
CA SER A 111 22.96 -29.75 16.44
C SER A 111 21.93 -29.31 15.40
N TRP A 112 22.08 -28.08 14.89
CA TRP A 112 21.23 -27.54 13.83
C TRP A 112 21.76 -27.90 12.45
N TYR A 113 20.86 -28.34 11.56
CA TYR A 113 21.15 -28.68 10.18
C TYR A 113 20.25 -27.88 9.25
N GLU A 114 20.81 -27.30 8.20
CA GLU A 114 20.01 -26.64 7.17
C GLU A 114 19.16 -27.64 6.38
N CYS A 115 17.99 -27.19 5.97
CA CYS A 115 17.05 -27.91 5.13
C CYS A 115 16.59 -26.98 4.02
N PHE A 116 16.66 -27.43 2.77
CA PHE A 116 16.13 -26.65 1.64
C PHE A 116 15.65 -27.56 0.52
N LYS A 117 14.81 -27.01 -0.35
CA LYS A 117 14.35 -27.70 -1.56
C LYS A 117 14.94 -27.00 -2.78
N MET A 118 15.57 -27.77 -3.66
CA MET A 118 16.11 -27.30 -4.94
C MET A 118 15.59 -28.19 -6.08
N PRO A 119 14.39 -27.92 -6.62
CA PRO A 119 13.77 -28.79 -7.63
C PRO A 119 14.46 -28.66 -9.00
N LYS A 120 14.71 -29.80 -9.65
CA LYS A 120 15.24 -29.83 -11.03
C LYS A 120 14.25 -29.16 -11.99
N GLY A 121 14.67 -28.08 -12.65
CA GLY A 121 13.87 -27.35 -13.66
C GLY A 121 13.04 -26.17 -13.16
N SER A 122 13.11 -25.80 -11.87
CA SER A 122 12.42 -24.58 -11.39
C SER A 122 13.25 -23.83 -10.34
N ALA A 123 14.27 -23.12 -10.82
CA ALA A 123 15.19 -22.35 -9.96
C ALA A 123 14.46 -21.34 -9.06
N PHE A 124 13.34 -20.76 -9.51
CA PHE A 124 12.53 -19.84 -8.69
C PHE A 124 11.85 -20.50 -7.48
N LYS A 125 11.78 -21.85 -7.43
CA LYS A 125 11.23 -22.61 -6.31
C LYS A 125 12.30 -23.08 -5.33
N THR A 126 13.56 -22.71 -5.54
CA THR A 126 14.64 -22.96 -4.59
C THR A 126 14.39 -22.19 -3.30
N SER A 127 14.54 -22.85 -2.16
CA SER A 127 14.41 -22.20 -0.85
C SER A 127 15.77 -21.95 -0.21
N LEU A 128 15.83 -20.94 0.65
CA LEU A 128 16.97 -20.77 1.54
C LEU A 128 16.95 -21.88 2.61
N GLY A 129 18.14 -22.26 3.09
CA GLY A 129 18.36 -23.13 4.24
C GLY A 129 19.04 -22.36 5.38
N GLY A 130 18.80 -22.79 6.62
CA GLY A 130 19.38 -22.18 7.83
C GLY A 130 18.35 -21.53 8.76
N MET A 131 18.88 -20.91 9.82
CA MET A 131 18.13 -20.04 10.72
C MET A 131 18.29 -18.60 10.26
N PHE A 132 17.18 -17.95 9.91
CA PHE A 132 17.20 -16.62 9.30
C PHE A 132 16.94 -15.52 10.31
N HIS A 133 17.55 -14.38 10.05
CA HIS A 133 17.25 -13.09 10.65
C HIS A 133 16.90 -12.10 9.53
N VAL A 134 16.09 -11.10 9.85
CA VAL A 134 15.77 -10.01 8.92
C VAL A 134 16.43 -8.75 9.45
N VAL A 135 17.30 -8.14 8.67
CA VAL A 135 18.01 -6.93 9.07
C VAL A 135 17.57 -5.77 8.17
N LYS A 136 17.44 -4.59 8.76
CA LYS A 136 17.15 -3.35 8.04
C LYS A 136 18.43 -2.53 7.90
N ASP A 137 18.89 -2.34 6.67
CA ASP A 137 20.05 -1.51 6.34
C ASP A 137 19.67 -0.44 5.31
N MET A 138 20.04 0.82 5.58
CA MET A 138 19.67 1.99 4.77
C MET A 138 18.16 2.08 4.41
N GLY A 139 17.29 1.46 5.21
CA GLY A 139 15.84 1.39 4.99
C GLY A 139 15.39 0.26 4.05
N PHE A 140 16.29 -0.61 3.62
CA PHE A 140 15.99 -1.84 2.89
C PHE A 140 16.10 -3.04 3.82
N TYR A 141 15.21 -4.02 3.63
CA TYR A 141 15.23 -5.27 4.39
C TYR A 141 15.98 -6.34 3.60
N HIS A 142 16.83 -7.09 4.28
CA HIS A 142 17.48 -8.26 3.73
C HIS A 142 17.45 -9.43 4.72
N THR A 143 17.47 -10.65 4.20
CA THR A 143 17.47 -11.89 4.99
C THR A 143 18.89 -12.44 5.06
N THR A 144 19.36 -12.77 6.25
CA THR A 144 20.70 -13.32 6.49
C THR A 144 20.65 -14.57 7.37
N VAL A 145 21.62 -15.47 7.19
CA VAL A 145 21.91 -16.59 8.09
C VAL A 145 23.12 -16.32 8.99
N ASN A 146 23.90 -15.29 8.68
CA ASN A 146 25.11 -14.89 9.39
C ASN A 146 24.78 -13.68 10.27
N HIS A 147 23.89 -13.88 11.24
CA HIS A 147 23.55 -12.83 12.19
C HIS A 147 24.56 -12.82 13.33
N THR A 148 25.05 -11.64 13.67
CA THR A 148 25.81 -11.40 14.90
C THR A 148 24.89 -10.76 15.94
N ASP A 149 25.19 -10.95 17.23
CA ASP A 149 24.40 -10.36 18.33
C ASP A 149 24.37 -8.81 18.32
N GLU A 150 25.19 -8.18 17.47
CA GLU A 150 25.28 -6.72 17.29
C GLU A 150 24.22 -6.18 16.30
N GLU A 151 23.65 -7.03 15.45
CA GLU A 151 22.60 -6.65 14.50
C GLU A 151 21.22 -6.76 15.14
N CYS A 152 20.29 -5.87 14.79
CA CYS A 152 18.89 -5.99 15.23
C CYS A 152 18.10 -6.89 14.27
N ASP A 153 17.60 -8.02 14.76
CA ASP A 153 16.61 -8.82 14.03
C ASP A 153 15.23 -8.13 14.08
N GLU A 154 14.72 -7.80 12.90
CA GLU A 154 13.39 -7.23 12.69
C GLU A 154 12.28 -8.27 12.95
N LEU A 155 12.60 -9.57 12.97
CA LEU A 155 11.66 -10.61 13.38
C LEU A 155 11.47 -10.61 14.90
N GLN A 156 10.24 -10.36 15.32
CA GLN A 156 9.87 -10.34 16.73
C GLN A 156 9.04 -11.56 17.10
N THR A 157 9.34 -12.16 18.26
CA THR A 157 8.52 -13.26 18.78
C THR A 157 7.13 -12.74 19.13
N VAL A 158 6.10 -13.22 18.42
CA VAL A 158 4.69 -12.87 18.68
C VAL A 158 3.93 -13.99 19.41
N PHE A 159 4.41 -15.22 19.30
CA PHE A 159 3.81 -16.41 19.89
C PHE A 159 4.91 -17.33 20.43
N LYS A 160 4.74 -17.82 21.66
CA LYS A 160 5.70 -18.72 22.31
C LYS A 160 4.96 -19.70 23.21
N ASN A 161 5.21 -20.99 23.05
CA ASN A 161 4.69 -22.06 23.91
C ASN A 161 3.17 -22.00 24.18
N GLY A 162 2.37 -21.79 23.13
CA GLY A 162 0.91 -21.74 23.27
C GLY A 162 0.33 -20.37 23.62
N VAL A 163 1.17 -19.35 23.85
CA VAL A 163 0.73 -18.03 24.31
C VAL A 163 1.13 -16.94 23.32
N ILE A 164 0.19 -16.03 23.02
CA ILE A 164 0.48 -14.79 22.29
C ILE A 164 1.20 -13.85 23.26
N VAL A 165 2.48 -13.56 22.98
CA VAL A 165 3.32 -12.71 23.85
C VAL A 165 3.37 -11.26 23.38
N ARG A 166 2.88 -10.97 22.17
CA ARG A 166 2.79 -9.63 21.62
C ARG A 166 1.45 -9.43 20.94
N ASN A 167 0.67 -8.47 21.42
CA ASN A 167 -0.55 -8.01 20.78
C ASN A 167 -0.29 -6.72 20.01
N GLU A 168 -0.99 -6.53 18.91
CA GLU A 168 -0.88 -5.34 18.08
C GLU A 168 -2.28 -4.80 17.77
N THR A 169 -2.46 -3.48 17.85
CA THR A 169 -3.72 -2.84 17.50
C THR A 169 -3.71 -2.37 16.06
N LEU A 170 -4.88 -2.28 15.43
CA LEU A 170 -5.00 -1.72 14.08
C LEU A 170 -4.46 -0.27 14.01
N THR A 171 -4.61 0.50 15.09
CA THR A 171 -4.08 1.85 15.20
C THR A 171 -2.55 1.87 15.15
N ASN A 172 -1.89 1.01 15.92
CA ASN A 172 -0.43 0.92 15.90
C ASN A 172 0.11 0.48 14.54
N ILE A 173 -0.55 -0.50 13.90
CA ILE A 173 -0.20 -0.96 12.55
C ILE A 173 -0.27 0.21 11.56
N ARG A 174 -1.36 0.98 11.60
CA ARG A 174 -1.55 2.15 10.74
C ARG A 174 -0.49 3.22 11.00
N ASN A 175 -0.20 3.54 12.25
CA ASN A 175 0.82 4.53 12.61
C ASN A 175 2.20 4.13 12.08
N ARG A 176 2.60 2.85 12.23
CA ARG A 176 3.86 2.33 11.71
C ARG A 176 3.95 2.48 10.18
N LEU A 177 2.89 2.12 9.45
CA LEU A 177 2.85 2.28 7.99
C LEU A 177 2.90 3.74 7.55
N SER A 178 2.19 4.64 8.24
CA SER A 178 2.21 6.07 7.92
C SER A 178 3.60 6.67 8.05
N SER A 179 4.37 6.31 9.08
CA SER A 179 5.75 6.77 9.25
C SER A 179 6.66 6.29 8.12
N GLU A 180 6.54 5.03 7.69
CA GLU A 180 7.37 4.46 6.62
C GLU A 180 7.01 5.03 5.23
N ILE A 181 5.72 5.26 4.94
CA ILE A 181 5.29 5.85 3.66
C ILE A 181 5.81 7.28 3.50
N ILE A 182 5.76 8.09 4.57
CA ILE A 182 6.29 9.46 4.56
C ILE A 182 7.80 9.46 4.27
N LEU A 183 8.54 8.52 4.87
CA LEU A 183 9.97 8.34 4.61
C LEU A 183 10.23 7.90 3.17
N GLY A 184 9.46 6.95 2.63
CA GLY A 184 9.59 6.46 1.25
C GLY A 184 9.30 7.53 0.19
N MET A 185 8.28 8.37 0.39
CA MET A 185 7.95 9.48 -0.51
C MET A 185 9.03 10.58 -0.52
N SER A 186 9.71 10.80 0.60
CA SER A 186 10.84 11.75 0.66
C SER A 186 12.10 11.27 -0.06
N ARG A 187 12.24 9.95 -0.29
CA ARG A 187 13.36 9.33 -1.01
C ARG A 187 13.16 9.41 -2.52
N THR A 188 11.93 9.23 -3.01
CA THR A 188 11.61 9.36 -4.44
C THR A 188 11.83 10.76 -5.00
N ASP A 189 11.83 11.80 -4.16
CA ASP A 189 12.14 13.17 -4.57
C ASP A 189 13.65 13.49 -4.56
N LYS A 190 14.49 12.65 -3.94
CA LYS A 190 15.94 12.90 -3.78
C LYS A 190 16.86 11.91 -4.50
N GLU A 191 16.44 10.69 -4.80
CA GLU A 191 17.32 9.64 -5.36
C GLU A 191 17.26 9.51 -6.90
N ALA A 192 16.75 10.51 -7.61
CA ALA A 192 16.99 10.65 -9.06
C ALA A 192 18.43 11.12 -9.40
N ARG A 193 19.31 11.31 -8.41
CA ARG A 193 20.71 11.67 -8.61
C ARG A 193 21.63 10.92 -7.65
N GLU A 194 22.43 10.04 -8.25
CA GLU A 194 23.68 9.45 -7.76
C GLU A 194 23.59 8.43 -6.61
N VAL A 195 24.11 7.23 -6.88
CA VAL A 195 24.44 6.20 -5.90
C VAL A 195 25.86 6.51 -5.40
N PRO A 196 26.07 6.90 -4.13
CA PRO A 196 27.42 7.04 -3.60
C PRO A 196 27.94 5.66 -3.21
N THR A 197 28.98 5.23 -3.91
CA THR A 197 29.90 4.19 -3.46
C THR A 197 30.74 4.75 -2.32
N GLU A 198 30.38 4.47 -1.06
CA GLU A 198 31.38 4.50 0.00
C GLU A 198 30.98 3.63 1.19
N VAL A 199 31.96 2.87 1.65
CA VAL A 199 31.89 1.87 2.72
C VAL A 199 31.79 2.62 4.04
N ALA A 200 30.69 2.42 4.78
CA ALA A 200 30.57 2.95 6.14
C ALA A 200 31.48 2.15 7.09
N GLN A 201 32.33 2.87 7.82
CA GLN A 201 33.14 2.39 8.93
C GLN A 201 32.27 2.12 10.18
N PRO A 202 32.69 1.21 11.07
CA PRO A 202 31.88 0.72 12.19
C PRO A 202 31.75 1.73 13.35
N CYS A 203 30.70 1.54 14.17
CA CYS A 203 30.57 2.15 15.50
C CYS A 203 31.62 1.64 16.49
#